data_AF-A0A2C9KFE6-F1
#
_entry.id   AF-A0A2C9KFE6-F1
#
_cell.length_a   1.000
_cell.length_b   1.000
_cell.length_c   1.000
_cell.angle_alpha   90.00
_cell.angle_beta   90.00
_cell.angle_gamma   90.00
#
_symmetry.space_group_name_H-M   'P 1'
#
loop_
_entity.id
_entity.type
_entity.pdbx_description
1 polymer ?
#
loop_
_entity_poly.entity_id
_entity_poly.type
_entity_poly.pdbx_seq_one_letter_code
_entity_poly.pdbx_strand_id
1 'polypeptide(L)'
;MGAAPEDYVRAAPPHSFIHVDEFESPKHLADYLHLLDKDDKLYNEYFQWKGTGDIMNTFFWCRVCALAHDDDRGQSWYNDVEAWWRNSEVCIGTDNWRNRTKPNQLIADMPIVIPRK
;
A
#
# COMPACT_ATOMS: atom_id res chain seq x y z
N MET A 1 -4.27 -8.90 -4.51
CA MET A 1 -5.33 -7.85 -4.63
C MET A 1 -4.68 -6.51 -4.32
N GLY A 2 -4.94 -5.48 -5.13
CA GLY A 2 -4.23 -4.20 -5.05
C GLY A 2 -3.00 -4.15 -5.98
N ALA A 3 -2.03 -3.31 -5.62
CA ALA A 3 -0.75 -3.16 -6.32
C ALA A 3 0.11 -4.42 -6.21
N ALA A 4 1.28 -4.40 -6.83
CA ALA A 4 2.20 -5.52 -6.81
C ALA A 4 2.95 -5.58 -5.45
N PRO A 5 3.30 -6.77 -4.92
CA PRO A 5 3.91 -6.94 -3.59
C PRO A 5 5.12 -6.02 -3.29
N GLU A 6 5.95 -5.82 -4.29
CA GLU A 6 7.18 -5.01 -4.35
C GLU A 6 6.87 -3.51 -4.23
N ASP A 7 5.73 -3.06 -4.76
CA ASP A 7 5.27 -1.68 -4.55
C ASP A 7 4.97 -1.43 -3.08
N TYR A 8 4.38 -2.40 -2.38
CA TYR A 8 4.18 -2.32 -0.94
C TYR A 8 5.50 -2.41 -0.17
N VAL A 9 6.44 -3.29 -0.55
CA VAL A 9 7.79 -3.32 0.06
C VAL A 9 8.51 -1.98 -0.06
N ARG A 10 8.33 -1.28 -1.18
CA ARG A 10 8.94 0.04 -1.40
C ARG A 10 8.29 1.16 -0.58
N ALA A 11 6.99 1.05 -0.30
CA ALA A 11 6.20 2.14 0.30
C ALA A 11 5.90 1.94 1.80
N ALA A 12 5.78 0.71 2.26
CA ALA A 12 5.39 0.36 3.61
C ALA A 12 6.60 -0.03 4.46
N PRO A 13 6.55 0.16 5.79
CA PRO A 13 7.57 -0.35 6.68
C PRO A 13 7.74 -1.88 6.52
N PRO A 14 8.97 -2.42 6.68
CA PRO A 14 9.18 -3.86 6.68
C PRO A 14 8.29 -4.57 7.70
N HIS A 15 7.76 -5.75 7.36
CA HIS A 15 6.88 -6.56 8.21
C HIS A 15 5.60 -5.83 8.68
N SER A 16 5.13 -4.77 7.99
CA SER A 16 3.92 -4.05 8.41
C SER A 16 2.64 -4.48 7.69
N PHE A 17 2.69 -5.43 6.77
CA PHE A 17 1.55 -5.81 5.94
C PHE A 17 1.59 -7.30 5.56
N ILE A 18 0.44 -7.80 5.12
CA ILE A 18 0.23 -9.15 4.62
C ILE A 18 -0.22 -9.01 3.18
N HIS A 19 0.48 -9.64 2.23
CA HIS A 19 0.06 -9.57 0.83
C HIS A 19 -0.73 -10.82 0.45
N VAL A 20 -1.94 -10.65 -0.08
CA VAL A 20 -2.85 -11.78 -0.33
C VAL A 20 -2.30 -12.80 -1.32
N ASP A 21 -1.45 -12.38 -2.26
CA ASP A 21 -0.85 -13.25 -3.27
C ASP A 21 0.32 -14.10 -2.73
N GLU A 22 0.65 -13.97 -1.44
CA GLU A 22 1.56 -14.86 -0.68
C GLU A 22 0.85 -16.14 -0.18
N PHE A 23 -0.48 -16.17 -0.22
CA PHE A 23 -1.27 -17.31 0.19
C PHE A 23 -1.75 -18.10 -1.03
N GLU A 24 -1.74 -19.42 -0.93
CA GLU A 24 -2.17 -20.30 -2.01
C GLU A 24 -3.66 -20.15 -2.35
N SER A 25 -4.47 -19.74 -1.36
CA SER A 25 -5.90 -19.52 -1.55
C SER A 25 -6.46 -18.53 -0.52
N PRO A 26 -7.65 -17.94 -0.78
CA PRO A 26 -8.35 -17.11 0.20
C PRO A 26 -8.63 -17.84 1.52
N LYS A 27 -8.79 -19.16 1.48
CA LYS A 27 -8.96 -19.98 2.69
C LYS A 27 -7.70 -19.97 3.56
N HIS A 28 -6.52 -20.17 2.98
CA HIS A 28 -5.25 -20.12 3.74
C HIS A 28 -5.04 -18.75 4.37
N LEU A 29 -5.37 -17.66 3.64
CA LEU A 29 -5.34 -16.32 4.21
C LEU A 29 -6.30 -16.18 5.40
N ALA A 30 -7.55 -16.63 5.26
CA ALA A 30 -8.54 -16.56 6.34
C ALA A 30 -8.09 -17.36 7.57
N ASP A 31 -7.56 -18.58 7.37
CA ASP A 31 -7.04 -19.42 8.45
C ASP A 31 -5.87 -18.71 9.18
N TYR A 32 -4.99 -18.03 8.44
CA TYR A 32 -3.89 -17.24 9.01
C TYR A 32 -4.38 -16.00 9.78
N LEU A 33 -5.38 -15.29 9.26
CA LEU A 33 -5.97 -14.15 9.96
C LEU A 33 -6.66 -14.59 11.28
N HIS A 34 -7.29 -15.76 11.30
CA HIS A 34 -7.84 -16.33 12.54
C HIS A 34 -6.76 -16.77 13.53
N LEU A 35 -5.56 -17.13 13.07
CA LEU A 35 -4.42 -17.37 13.95
C LEU A 35 -3.95 -16.06 14.60
N LEU A 36 -3.79 -15.00 13.80
CA LEU A 36 -3.39 -13.68 14.28
C LEU A 36 -4.38 -13.10 15.30
N ASP A 37 -5.68 -13.23 15.05
CA ASP A 37 -6.73 -12.75 15.95
C ASP A 37 -6.69 -13.42 17.34
N LYS A 38 -6.17 -14.64 17.43
CA LYS A 38 -6.08 -15.40 18.69
C LYS A 38 -4.76 -15.22 19.43
N ASP A 39 -3.74 -14.68 18.77
CA ASP A 39 -2.41 -14.50 19.32
C ASP A 39 -1.99 -13.02 19.23
N ASP A 40 -2.26 -12.29 20.31
CA ASP A 40 -1.90 -10.88 20.43
C ASP A 40 -0.40 -10.64 20.22
N LYS A 41 0.46 -11.59 20.59
CA LYS A 41 1.91 -11.43 20.42
C LYS A 41 2.24 -11.44 18.94
N LEU A 42 1.77 -12.45 18.20
CA LEU A 42 1.98 -12.58 16.77
C LEU A 42 1.35 -11.40 16.00
N TYR A 43 0.14 -10.99 16.38
CA TYR A 43 -0.51 -9.82 15.79
C TYR A 43 0.31 -8.54 16.00
N ASN A 44 0.86 -8.34 17.19
CA ASN A 44 1.65 -7.16 17.52
C ASN A 44 3.02 -7.11 16.83
N GLU A 45 3.52 -8.20 16.24
CA GLU A 45 4.75 -8.19 15.43
C GLU A 45 4.61 -7.27 14.20
N TYR A 46 3.41 -7.23 13.59
CA TYR A 46 3.10 -6.33 12.46
C TYR A 46 3.10 -4.84 12.81
N PHE A 47 3.25 -4.52 14.08
CA PHE A 47 3.17 -3.17 14.64
C PHE A 47 4.51 -2.71 15.23
N GLN A 48 5.57 -3.51 15.14
CA GLN A 48 6.90 -3.18 15.68
C GLN A 48 7.55 -1.95 15.02
N TRP A 49 7.15 -1.61 13.80
CA TRP A 49 7.57 -0.39 13.12
C TRP A 49 7.00 0.89 13.76
N LYS A 50 5.96 0.80 14.61
CA LYS A 50 5.42 1.99 15.29
C LYS A 50 6.48 2.56 16.23
N GLY A 51 6.76 3.86 16.06
CA GLY A 51 7.79 4.57 16.83
C GLY A 51 9.20 4.52 16.23
N THR A 52 9.40 3.82 15.10
CA THR A 52 10.70 3.77 14.42
C THR A 52 10.87 4.88 13.38
N GLY A 53 9.81 5.62 13.07
CA GLY A 53 9.81 6.75 12.13
C GLY A 53 9.27 8.02 12.78
N ASP A 54 9.59 9.17 12.18
CA ASP A 54 9.06 10.47 12.60
C ASP A 54 7.86 10.85 11.74
N ILE A 55 6.79 11.33 12.39
CA ILE A 55 5.66 11.93 11.68
C ILE A 55 6.11 13.29 11.19
N MET A 56 6.50 13.36 9.91
CA MET A 56 6.83 14.63 9.28
C MET A 56 5.54 15.41 9.03
N ASN A 57 5.36 16.51 9.77
CA ASN A 57 4.29 17.45 9.46
C ASN A 57 4.66 18.21 8.18
N THR A 58 4.21 17.69 7.04
CA THR A 58 4.35 18.33 5.72
C THR A 58 3.33 19.44 5.50
N PHE A 59 2.58 19.82 6.54
CA PHE A 59 1.42 20.71 6.47
C PHE A 59 0.39 20.23 5.44
N PHE A 60 0.22 18.89 5.35
CA PHE A 60 -0.65 18.24 4.37
C PHE A 60 -2.04 18.86 4.34
N TRP A 61 -2.69 19.01 5.50
CA TRP A 61 -4.02 19.60 5.59
C TRP A 61 -4.06 21.08 5.21
N CYS A 62 -3.04 21.87 5.55
CA CYS A 62 -2.95 23.26 5.12
C CYS A 62 -2.80 23.36 3.59
N ARG A 63 -2.03 22.47 2.97
CA ARG A 63 -1.87 22.42 1.52
C ARG A 63 -3.16 22.02 0.80
N VAL A 64 -3.88 21.02 1.31
CA VAL A 64 -5.20 20.64 0.79
C VAL A 64 -6.19 21.79 0.92
N CYS A 65 -6.22 22.45 2.09
CA CYS A 65 -7.06 23.62 2.34
C CYS A 65 -6.73 24.76 1.36
N ALA A 66 -5.45 25.10 1.20
CA ALA A 66 -5.01 26.13 0.25
C ALA A 66 -5.41 25.77 -1.20
N LEU A 67 -5.26 24.51 -1.61
CA LEU A 67 -5.68 24.04 -2.94
C LEU A 67 -7.20 24.08 -3.14
N ALA A 68 -7.98 23.82 -2.09
CA ALA A 68 -9.43 23.86 -2.15
C ALA A 68 -9.98 25.30 -2.19
N HIS A 69 -9.21 26.28 -1.68
CA HIS A 69 -9.53 27.71 -1.67
C HIS A 69 -8.68 28.51 -2.67
N ASP A 70 -8.09 27.84 -3.66
CA ASP A 70 -7.35 28.47 -4.74
C ASP A 70 -8.35 28.99 -5.79
N ASP A 71 -8.81 30.22 -5.61
CA ASP A 71 -9.78 30.87 -6.50
C ASP A 71 -9.24 31.07 -7.93
N ASP A 72 -7.91 31.06 -8.11
CA ASP A 72 -7.25 31.21 -9.42
C ASP A 72 -7.35 29.94 -10.28
N ARG A 73 -7.58 28.77 -9.67
CA ARG A 73 -7.77 27.50 -10.40
C ARG A 73 -9.09 27.42 -11.16
N GLY A 74 -10.09 28.20 -10.74
CA GLY A 74 -11.46 28.08 -11.24
C GLY A 74 -12.12 26.72 -10.90
N GLN A 75 -13.40 26.58 -11.26
CA GLN A 75 -14.13 25.34 -11.04
C GLN A 75 -13.82 24.32 -12.15
N SER A 76 -13.38 23.12 -11.78
CA SER A 76 -13.25 21.99 -12.69
C SER A 76 -14.41 21.03 -12.52
N TRP A 77 -15.02 20.62 -13.63
CA TRP A 77 -16.02 19.56 -13.66
C TRP A 77 -15.80 18.69 -14.90
N TYR A 78 -16.12 17.40 -14.78
CA TYR A 78 -15.88 16.42 -15.84
C TYR A 78 -17.21 15.75 -16.20
N ASN A 79 -17.61 15.86 -17.47
CA ASN A 79 -18.79 15.15 -18.00
C ASN A 79 -18.63 13.63 -17.94
N ASP A 80 -17.40 13.17 -18.14
CA ASP A 80 -17.03 11.78 -18.17
C ASP A 80 -15.76 11.60 -17.34
N VAL A 81 -15.95 11.05 -16.14
CA VAL A 81 -14.85 10.80 -15.21
C VAL A 81 -13.94 9.69 -15.73
N GLU A 82 -14.46 8.71 -16.47
CA GLU A 82 -13.65 7.62 -17.01
C GLU A 82 -12.74 8.12 -18.13
N ALA A 83 -13.25 8.95 -19.04
CA ALA A 83 -12.42 9.62 -20.04
C ALA A 83 -11.36 10.53 -19.39
N TRP A 84 -11.70 11.26 -18.32
CA TRP A 84 -10.72 12.08 -17.61
C TRP A 84 -9.65 11.24 -16.90
N TRP A 85 -10.04 10.18 -16.20
CA TRP A 85 -9.17 9.37 -15.35
C TRP A 85 -8.34 8.34 -16.13
N ARG A 86 -8.92 7.73 -17.18
CA ARG A 86 -8.37 6.60 -17.94
C ARG A 86 -8.74 6.69 -19.43
N ASN A 87 -8.51 7.84 -20.07
CA ASN A 87 -8.58 7.88 -21.55
C ASN A 87 -7.54 6.97 -22.21
N SER A 88 -7.67 6.80 -23.53
CA SER A 88 -6.77 6.00 -24.36
C SER A 88 -5.30 6.44 -24.36
N GLU A 89 -4.99 7.65 -23.90
CA GLU A 89 -3.61 8.16 -23.77
C GLU A 89 -2.99 7.78 -22.41
N VAL A 90 -3.79 7.45 -21.39
CA VAL A 90 -3.30 6.95 -20.11
C VAL A 90 -2.75 5.55 -20.31
N CYS A 91 -1.43 5.41 -20.22
CA CYS A 91 -0.75 4.11 -20.34
C CYS A 91 -1.11 3.17 -19.18
N ILE A 92 -2.21 2.44 -19.34
CA ILE A 92 -2.47 1.23 -18.57
C ILE A 92 -1.74 0.13 -19.33
N GLY A 93 -0.49 -0.15 -18.92
CA GLY A 93 0.36 -1.12 -19.60
C GLY A 93 -0.38 -2.43 -19.90
N THR A 94 -0.09 -3.05 -21.04
CA THR A 94 -0.64 -4.36 -21.42
C THR A 94 -0.20 -5.47 -20.47
N ASP A 95 0.92 -5.24 -19.77
CA ASP A 95 1.52 -6.17 -18.84
C ASP A 95 0.90 -6.04 -17.45
N ASN A 96 0.17 -7.07 -17.05
CA ASN A 96 -0.25 -7.23 -15.67
C ASN A 96 0.94 -7.78 -14.85
N TRP A 97 1.28 -7.11 -13.74
CA TRP A 97 2.32 -7.60 -12.83
C TRP A 97 2.05 -9.01 -12.32
N ARG A 98 0.77 -9.44 -12.26
CA ARG A 98 0.37 -10.82 -11.90
C ARG A 98 0.85 -11.88 -12.89
N ASN A 99 1.15 -11.48 -14.12
CA ASN A 99 1.67 -12.38 -15.15
C ASN A 99 3.19 -12.51 -15.09
N ARG A 100 3.88 -11.74 -14.23
CA ARG A 100 5.33 -11.83 -14.04
C ARG A 100 5.66 -13.05 -13.17
N THR A 101 6.83 -13.62 -13.39
CA THR A 101 7.36 -14.69 -12.53
C THR A 101 7.51 -14.16 -11.10
N LYS A 102 6.89 -14.84 -10.13
CA LYS A 102 7.00 -14.46 -8.71
C LYS A 102 8.47 -14.61 -8.25
N PRO A 103 9.02 -13.63 -7.51
CA PRO A 103 10.33 -13.81 -6.88
C PRO A 103 10.29 -14.93 -5.84
N ASN A 104 11.42 -15.62 -5.65
CA ASN A 104 11.55 -16.75 -4.70
C ASN A 104 11.57 -16.35 -3.21
N GLN A 105 11.43 -15.07 -2.90
CA GLN A 105 11.50 -14.55 -1.53
C GLN A 105 10.17 -13.91 -1.16
N LEU A 106 9.54 -14.39 -0.09
CA LEU A 106 8.30 -13.81 0.43
C LEU A 106 8.61 -12.54 1.22
N ILE A 107 7.65 -11.63 1.32
CA ILE A 107 7.78 -10.42 2.14
C ILE A 107 7.91 -10.82 3.61
N ALA A 108 7.24 -11.91 4.01
CA ALA A 108 7.38 -12.54 5.32
C ALA A 108 8.80 -13.03 5.63
N ASP A 109 9.63 -13.32 4.61
CA ASP A 109 11.00 -13.79 4.78
C ASP A 109 12.03 -12.64 4.80
N MET A 110 11.58 -11.39 4.65
CA MET A 110 12.48 -10.24 4.73
C MET A 110 12.86 -9.96 6.19
N PRO A 111 14.16 -9.85 6.52
CA PRO A 111 14.59 -9.60 7.88
C PRO A 111 14.02 -8.27 8.39
N ILE A 112 13.59 -8.27 9.65
CA ILE A 112 13.14 -7.07 10.37
C ILE A 112 14.39 -6.19 10.61
N VAL A 113 14.76 -5.37 9.64
CA VAL A 113 15.81 -4.36 9.77
C VAL A 113 15.15 -3.07 10.21
N ILE A 114 14.95 -2.90 11.52
CA ILE A 114 14.52 -1.63 12.07
C ILE A 114 15.72 -0.68 12.02
N PRO A 115 15.68 0.43 11.24
CA PRO A 115 16.73 1.42 11.30
C PRO A 115 16.79 1.97 12.74
N ARG A 116 17.95 1.84 13.39
CA ARG A 116 18.20 2.51 14.67
C ARG A 116 18.37 4.01 14.39
N LYS A 117 17.73 4.86 15.20
CA LYS A 117 18.00 6.31 15.21
C LYS A 117 19.47 6.61 15.48
#